data_AF-A0A533W2B3-F1
#
_entry.id   AF-A0A533W2B3-F1
#
_cell.length_a   1.000
_cell.length_b   1.000
_cell.length_c   1.000
_cell.angle_alpha   90.00
_cell.angle_beta   90.00
_cell.angle_gamma   90.00
#
_symmetry.space_group_name_H-M   'P 1'
#
loop_
_entity.id
_entity.type
_entity.pdbx_description
1 polymer ?
#
loop_
_entity_poly.entity_id
_entity_poly.type
_entity_poly.pdbx_seq_one_letter_code
_entity_poly.pdbx_strand_id
1 'polypeptide(L)'
;MEDAARMASGFVKGKRTGARPFSDSESRVMSLAQSESSGMSKKQRYIRGLYSGGTLCYESQVVLSPLIGEVFSNAPLKPEGRIEDANVSRENTCVDMGSEEFVVGRPHPMIDYSLRKNRILQEARDPETAVVLLDVVLGYGSNEDPARELRPTIVSAKKLAGAGGRYLSVVASIIGTREDPQDIHKQAKELASAGVVLMPSNAQAARFAALVASKGAVGRKLFGNGR
;
A
#
# COMPACT_ATOMS: atom_id res chain seq x y z
N MET A 1 -0.72 12.38 -7.45
CA MET A 1 -1.14 12.51 -8.87
C MET A 1 -2.66 12.40 -9.01
N GLU A 2 -3.32 11.49 -8.29
CA GLU A 2 -4.78 11.35 -8.31
C GLU A 2 -5.52 12.63 -7.87
N ASP A 3 -5.14 13.25 -6.75
CA ASP A 3 -5.84 14.44 -6.25
C ASP A 3 -5.73 15.61 -7.23
N ALA A 4 -4.56 15.79 -7.85
CA ALA A 4 -4.34 16.79 -8.89
C ALA A 4 -5.21 16.50 -10.13
N ALA A 5 -5.29 15.25 -10.57
CA ALA A 5 -6.15 14.84 -11.68
C ALA A 5 -7.65 15.05 -11.36
N ARG A 6 -8.08 14.74 -10.13
CA ARG A 6 -9.46 14.97 -9.66
C ARG A 6 -9.79 16.46 -9.58
N MET A 7 -8.89 17.27 -9.03
CA MET A 7 -9.06 18.73 -8.97
C MET A 7 -9.16 19.32 -10.37
N ALA A 8 -8.25 18.96 -11.29
CA ALA A 8 -8.29 19.41 -12.67
C ALA A 8 -9.61 19.03 -13.38
N SER A 9 -10.10 17.80 -13.20
CA SER A 9 -11.39 17.36 -13.75
C SER A 9 -12.58 18.12 -13.15
N GLY A 10 -12.54 18.45 -11.85
CA GLY A 10 -13.57 19.24 -11.16
C GLY A 10 -13.67 20.66 -11.70
N PHE A 11 -12.53 21.31 -11.97
CA PHE A 11 -12.48 22.63 -12.60
C PHE A 11 -13.11 22.65 -13.99
N VAL A 12 -12.83 21.64 -14.82
CA VAL A 12 -13.43 21.53 -16.18
C VAL A 12 -14.95 21.36 -16.12
N LYS A 13 -15.49 20.73 -15.06
CA LYS A 13 -16.94 20.48 -14.88
C LYS A 13 -17.67 21.54 -14.06
N GLY A 14 -17.03 22.68 -13.75
CA GLY A 14 -17.65 23.77 -12.98
C GLY A 14 -18.02 23.42 -11.53
N LYS A 15 -17.51 22.30 -10.99
CA LYS A 15 -17.74 21.89 -9.60
C LYS A 15 -16.46 22.09 -8.80
N ARG A 16 -16.50 22.93 -7.76
CA ARG A 16 -15.49 22.94 -6.69
C ARG A 16 -15.65 21.65 -5.87
N THR A 17 -15.09 20.55 -6.34
CA THR A 17 -14.97 19.34 -5.52
C THR A 17 -13.72 19.47 -4.67
N GLY A 18 -13.87 19.69 -3.36
CA GLY A 18 -12.77 19.45 -2.43
C GLY A 18 -12.25 18.02 -2.63
N ALA A 19 -10.95 17.81 -2.47
CA ALA A 19 -10.34 16.48 -2.63
C ALA A 19 -11.02 15.51 -1.64
N ARG A 20 -11.82 14.58 -2.15
CA ARG A 20 -12.40 13.51 -1.34
C ARG A 20 -11.30 12.46 -1.10
N PRO A 21 -11.02 12.09 0.16
CA PRO A 21 -9.93 11.15 0.48
C PRO A 21 -10.17 9.75 -0.10
N PHE A 22 -11.44 9.37 -0.26
CA PHE A 22 -11.89 8.08 -0.80
C PHE A 22 -13.04 8.27 -1.79
N SER A 23 -13.17 7.29 -2.68
CA SER A 23 -14.32 7.15 -3.58
C SER A 23 -15.56 6.56 -2.89
N ASP A 24 -15.37 5.64 -1.94
CA ASP A 24 -16.41 5.08 -1.09
C ASP A 24 -16.84 6.06 0.03
N SER A 25 -17.99 5.79 0.66
CA SER A 25 -18.50 6.58 1.79
C SER A 25 -17.61 6.44 3.03
N GLU A 26 -17.54 7.50 3.85
CA GLU A 26 -16.82 7.47 5.13
C GLU A 26 -17.24 6.29 6.00
N SER A 27 -18.55 6.04 6.14
CA SER A 27 -19.09 4.93 6.94
C SER A 27 -18.56 3.57 6.47
N ARG A 28 -18.50 3.33 5.16
CA ARG A 28 -18.02 2.08 4.57
C ARG A 28 -16.51 1.93 4.79
N VAL A 29 -15.76 2.98 4.53
CA VAL A 29 -14.29 2.98 4.70
C VAL A 29 -13.92 2.76 6.18
N MET A 30 -14.57 3.45 7.10
CA MET A 30 -14.32 3.30 8.54
C MET A 30 -14.72 1.92 9.05
N SER A 31 -15.83 1.36 8.58
CA SER A 31 -16.24 -0.01 8.93
C SER A 31 -15.22 -1.05 8.47
N LEU A 32 -14.71 -0.91 7.24
CA LEU A 32 -13.67 -1.80 6.70
C LEU A 32 -12.33 -1.62 7.44
N ALA A 33 -11.94 -0.39 7.77
CA ALA A 33 -10.72 -0.15 8.55
C ALA A 33 -10.83 -0.74 9.97
N GLN A 34 -12.02 -0.69 10.58
CA GLN A 34 -12.28 -1.31 11.87
C GLN A 34 -12.19 -2.84 11.79
N SER A 35 -12.75 -3.47 10.74
CA SER A 35 -12.63 -4.93 10.59
C SER A 35 -11.16 -5.34 10.43
N GLU A 36 -10.39 -4.60 9.64
CA GLU A 36 -8.97 -4.86 9.39
C GLU A 36 -8.04 -4.55 10.57
N SER A 37 -8.49 -3.78 11.57
CA SER A 37 -7.69 -3.45 12.75
C SER A 37 -8.14 -4.15 14.04
N SER A 38 -9.34 -4.74 14.05
CA SER A 38 -9.95 -5.37 15.24
C SER A 38 -9.12 -6.51 15.83
N GLY A 39 -8.46 -7.31 14.99
CA GLY A 39 -7.58 -8.41 15.40
C GLY A 39 -6.13 -8.02 15.67
N MET A 40 -5.77 -6.74 15.57
CA MET A 40 -4.39 -6.30 15.74
C MET A 40 -4.00 -6.15 17.20
N SER A 41 -2.79 -6.60 17.54
CA SER A 41 -2.22 -6.39 18.88
C SER A 41 -1.91 -4.91 19.16
N LYS A 42 -1.57 -4.57 20.41
CA LYS A 42 -1.13 -3.20 20.78
C LYS A 42 0.26 -2.83 20.23
N LYS A 43 1.04 -3.83 19.80
CA LYS A 43 2.38 -3.62 19.22
C LYS A 43 2.32 -3.31 17.73
N GLN A 44 1.30 -3.80 17.03
CA GLN A 44 1.10 -3.56 15.60
C GLN A 44 0.69 -2.11 15.35
N ARG A 45 1.62 -1.33 14.79
CA ARG A 45 1.51 0.13 14.65
C ARG A 45 1.95 0.64 13.30
N TYR A 46 2.85 -0.09 12.63
CA TYR A 46 3.57 0.48 11.51
C TYR A 46 3.13 -0.06 10.16
N ILE A 47 3.28 0.80 9.15
CA ILE A 47 3.06 0.48 7.74
C ILE A 47 4.38 0.08 7.10
N ARG A 48 4.33 -0.98 6.28
CA ARG A 48 5.43 -1.49 5.47
C ARG A 48 5.03 -1.45 3.99
N GLY A 49 5.37 -0.36 3.33
CA GLY A 49 5.14 -0.17 1.90
C GLY A 49 6.24 -0.84 1.09
N LEU A 50 5.89 -1.75 0.18
CA LEU A 50 6.83 -2.46 -0.68
C LEU A 50 6.44 -2.19 -2.12
N TYR A 51 7.14 -1.26 -2.78
CA TYR A 51 6.74 -0.73 -4.08
C TYR A 51 7.61 -1.25 -5.22
N SER A 52 6.98 -1.58 -6.33
CA SER A 52 7.67 -1.87 -7.59
C SER A 52 7.89 -0.61 -8.43
N GLY A 53 7.02 0.41 -8.29
CA GLY A 53 7.17 1.71 -8.94
C GLY A 53 7.61 2.83 -7.99
N GLY A 54 8.76 3.45 -8.25
CA GLY A 54 9.31 4.52 -7.40
C GLY A 54 8.41 5.74 -7.22
N THR A 55 7.68 6.16 -8.27
CA THR A 55 6.71 7.27 -8.15
C THR A 55 5.54 6.92 -7.22
N LEU A 56 5.10 5.66 -7.20
CA LEU A 56 4.04 5.19 -6.29
C LEU A 56 4.55 5.14 -4.86
N CYS A 57 5.80 4.70 -4.66
CA CYS A 57 6.50 4.79 -3.37
C CYS A 57 6.54 6.23 -2.86
N TYR A 58 6.97 7.17 -3.71
CA TYR A 58 7.04 8.59 -3.39
C TYR A 58 5.67 9.19 -3.04
N GLU A 59 4.64 8.91 -3.86
CA GLU A 59 3.26 9.38 -3.59
C GLU A 59 2.77 8.89 -2.24
N SER A 60 3.05 7.62 -1.90
CA SER A 60 2.65 7.05 -0.62
C SER A 60 3.34 7.71 0.56
N GLN A 61 4.62 8.07 0.46
CA GLN A 61 5.28 8.88 1.49
C GLN A 61 4.57 10.23 1.67
N VAL A 62 4.29 10.95 0.58
CA VAL A 62 3.59 12.25 0.62
C VAL A 62 2.22 12.15 1.27
N VAL A 63 1.48 11.08 0.98
CA VAL A 63 0.12 10.86 1.52
C VAL A 63 0.16 10.44 2.99
N LEU A 64 1.10 9.58 3.38
CA LEU A 64 1.18 9.01 4.72
C LEU A 64 1.73 10.01 5.73
N SER A 65 2.77 10.76 5.39
CA SER A 65 3.45 11.63 6.35
C SER A 65 2.56 12.59 7.15
N PRO A 66 1.61 13.34 6.55
CA PRO A 66 0.72 14.23 7.31
C PRO A 66 -0.28 13.47 8.22
N LEU A 67 -0.55 12.20 7.94
CA LEU A 67 -1.48 11.38 8.70
C LEU A 67 -0.82 10.76 9.93
N ILE A 68 0.35 10.13 9.71
CA ILE A 68 0.97 9.22 10.68
C ILE A 68 2.39 9.60 11.10
N GLY A 69 2.92 10.75 10.64
CA GLY A 69 4.24 11.24 11.03
C GLY A 69 5.35 10.76 10.08
N GLU A 70 6.54 10.51 10.60
CA GLU A 70 7.70 10.17 9.78
C GLU A 70 7.48 8.87 9.00
N VAL A 71 7.91 8.85 7.73
CA VAL A 71 7.88 7.67 6.85
C VAL A 71 9.26 7.53 6.23
N PHE A 72 9.98 6.50 6.66
CA PHE A 72 11.33 6.23 6.18
C PHE A 72 11.33 5.56 4.81
N SER A 73 12.41 5.72 4.05
CA SER A 73 12.56 5.10 2.73
C SER A 73 14.02 5.00 2.31
N ASN A 74 14.32 4.14 1.36
CA ASN A 74 15.58 4.16 0.62
C ASN A 74 15.64 5.34 -0.38
N ALA A 75 14.48 5.80 -0.85
CA ALA A 75 14.31 6.98 -1.69
C ALA A 75 13.38 8.00 -0.97
N PRO A 76 13.85 8.65 0.11
CA PRO A 76 13.00 9.44 0.99
C PRO A 76 12.65 10.81 0.42
N LEU A 77 11.55 11.39 0.90
CA LEU A 77 11.16 12.79 0.60
C LEU A 77 12.20 13.82 1.06
N LYS A 78 12.89 13.52 2.16
CA LYS A 78 13.94 14.35 2.76
C LYS A 78 15.11 13.46 3.16
N PRO A 79 16.36 13.96 3.12
CA PRO A 79 17.54 13.16 3.46
C PRO A 79 17.47 12.46 4.82
N GLU A 80 16.84 13.07 5.82
CA GLU A 80 16.72 12.56 7.19
C GLU A 80 15.82 11.31 7.28
N GLY A 81 14.92 11.14 6.31
CA GLY A 81 14.04 9.97 6.18
C GLY A 81 14.73 8.74 5.61
N ARG A 82 16.03 8.81 5.29
CA ARG A 82 16.78 7.69 4.70
C ARG A 82 16.92 6.53 5.70
N ILE A 83 16.61 5.33 5.26
CA ILE A 83 16.98 4.09 5.96
C ILE A 83 18.44 3.72 5.69
N GLU A 84 19.11 3.13 6.68
CA GLU A 84 20.53 2.74 6.60
C GLU A 84 20.73 1.53 5.69
N ASP A 85 19.88 0.51 5.83
CA ASP A 85 19.84 -0.66 4.96
C ASP A 85 18.46 -0.76 4.32
N ALA A 86 18.42 -0.74 3.00
CA ALA A 86 17.22 -0.88 2.20
C ALA A 86 16.42 -2.16 2.50
N ASN A 87 17.10 -3.21 2.98
CA ASN A 87 16.51 -4.50 3.34
C ASN A 87 15.86 -4.50 4.72
N VAL A 88 16.06 -3.47 5.55
CA VAL A 88 15.58 -3.42 6.93
C VAL A 88 14.65 -2.23 7.11
N SER A 89 13.36 -2.53 7.31
CA SER A 89 12.37 -1.51 7.63
C SER A 89 12.51 -1.04 9.08
N ARG A 90 12.24 0.24 9.35
CA ARG A 90 12.12 0.81 10.71
C ARG A 90 10.87 1.67 10.80
N GLU A 91 10.12 1.57 11.89
CA GLU A 91 8.86 2.33 12.09
C GLU A 91 8.01 2.36 10.80
N ASN A 92 7.34 3.44 10.41
CA ASN A 92 6.71 3.45 9.08
C ASN A 92 7.78 3.52 7.99
N THR A 93 7.78 2.57 7.05
CA THR A 93 8.75 2.53 5.95
C THR A 93 8.03 2.27 4.63
N CYS A 94 8.41 3.00 3.58
CA CYS A 94 8.07 2.68 2.18
C CYS A 94 9.36 2.45 1.39
N VAL A 95 9.53 1.26 0.83
CA VAL A 95 10.72 0.88 0.05
C VAL A 95 10.38 0.91 -1.42
N ASP A 96 11.15 1.66 -2.20
CA ASP A 96 11.18 1.54 -3.66
C ASP A 96 12.07 0.34 -4.01
N MET A 97 11.45 -0.79 -4.32
CA MET A 97 12.18 -2.01 -4.69
C MET A 97 12.72 -1.94 -6.12
N GLY A 98 12.28 -0.97 -6.93
CA GLY A 98 12.81 -0.75 -8.28
C GLY A 98 14.13 0.03 -8.30
N SER A 99 14.62 0.51 -7.15
CA SER A 99 15.85 1.29 -7.08
C SER A 99 17.10 0.45 -7.40
N GLU A 100 18.18 1.14 -7.77
CA GLU A 100 19.44 0.52 -8.23
C GLU A 100 19.95 -0.56 -7.28
N GLU A 101 19.89 -0.33 -5.97
CA GLU A 101 20.37 -1.26 -4.93
C GLU A 101 19.69 -2.65 -4.95
N PHE A 102 18.52 -2.78 -5.57
CA PHE A 102 17.76 -4.03 -5.66
C PHE A 102 17.84 -4.72 -7.03
N VAL A 103 18.22 -3.98 -8.07
CA VAL A 103 18.16 -4.45 -9.48
C VAL A 103 19.52 -4.73 -10.09
N VAL A 104 20.63 -4.45 -9.39
CA VAL A 104 21.97 -4.85 -9.82
C VAL A 104 22.05 -6.37 -9.95
N GLY A 105 22.22 -6.85 -11.19
CA GLY A 105 22.33 -8.27 -11.52
C GLY A 105 21.03 -9.07 -11.37
N ARG A 106 19.87 -8.41 -11.30
CA ARG A 106 18.56 -9.05 -11.10
C ARG A 106 17.48 -8.42 -11.99
N PRO A 107 16.43 -9.17 -12.39
CA PRO A 107 15.28 -8.57 -13.04
C PRO A 107 14.58 -7.55 -12.12
N HIS A 108 14.00 -6.51 -12.72
CA HIS A 108 13.25 -5.49 -11.99
C HIS A 108 12.05 -6.11 -11.23
N PRO A 109 11.67 -5.63 -10.03
CA PRO A 109 10.57 -6.19 -9.24
C PRO A 109 9.17 -6.06 -9.83
N MET A 110 9.02 -5.36 -10.94
CA MET A 110 7.79 -5.40 -11.75
C MET A 110 7.68 -6.69 -12.57
N ILE A 111 8.80 -7.35 -12.88
CA ILE A 111 8.89 -8.57 -13.69
C ILE A 111 9.03 -9.80 -12.78
N ASP A 112 10.04 -9.79 -11.90
CA ASP A 112 10.33 -10.90 -10.99
C ASP A 112 9.98 -10.54 -9.54
N TYR A 113 9.13 -11.34 -8.91
CA TYR A 113 8.63 -11.04 -7.57
C TYR A 113 9.41 -11.72 -6.45
N SER A 114 10.55 -12.37 -6.72
CA SER A 114 11.28 -13.17 -5.73
C SER A 114 11.69 -12.33 -4.51
N LEU A 115 12.30 -11.17 -4.75
CA LEU A 115 12.69 -10.24 -3.69
C LEU A 115 11.47 -9.74 -2.92
N ARG A 116 10.40 -9.36 -3.64
CA ARG A 116 9.17 -8.83 -3.06
C ARG A 116 8.45 -9.85 -2.19
N LYS A 117 8.38 -11.11 -2.64
CA LYS A 117 7.80 -12.22 -1.87
C LYS A 117 8.57 -12.46 -0.57
N ASN A 118 9.90 -12.46 -0.62
CA ASN A 118 10.75 -12.59 0.56
C ASN A 118 10.52 -11.44 1.54
N ARG A 119 10.47 -10.20 1.03
CA ARG A 119 10.25 -9.02 1.85
C ARG A 119 8.87 -9.01 2.50
N ILE A 120 7.80 -9.43 1.80
CA ILE A 120 6.45 -9.59 2.40
C ILE A 120 6.49 -10.53 3.62
N LEU A 121 7.19 -11.66 3.51
CA LEU A 121 7.31 -12.61 4.62
C LEU A 121 8.17 -12.07 5.76
N GLN A 122 9.22 -11.30 5.45
CA GLN A 122 10.03 -10.61 6.46
C GLN A 122 9.17 -9.63 7.27
N GLU A 123 8.40 -8.77 6.60
CA GLU A 123 7.54 -7.79 7.27
C GLU A 123 6.42 -8.45 8.08
N ALA A 124 5.93 -9.62 7.65
CA ALA A 124 4.94 -10.38 8.41
C ALA A 124 5.49 -10.98 9.72
N ARG A 125 6.80 -11.25 9.79
CA ARG A 125 7.47 -11.75 11.01
C ARG A 125 7.64 -10.66 12.05
N ASP A 126 7.79 -9.42 11.64
CA ASP A 126 7.90 -8.29 12.55
C ASP A 126 6.58 -8.12 13.37
N PRO A 127 6.64 -8.20 14.71
CA PRO A 127 5.47 -8.06 15.56
C PRO A 127 4.85 -6.65 15.56
N GLU A 128 5.57 -5.63 15.08
CA GLU A 128 5.11 -4.25 15.02
C GLU A 128 4.42 -3.88 13.70
N THR A 129 4.52 -4.74 12.68
CA THR A 129 3.85 -4.53 11.39
C THR A 129 2.34 -4.67 11.53
N ALA A 130 1.62 -3.57 11.27
CA ALA A 130 0.17 -3.56 11.16
C ALA A 130 -0.28 -3.83 9.73
N VAL A 131 0.33 -3.12 8.77
CA VAL A 131 -0.09 -3.13 7.36
C VAL A 131 1.09 -3.39 6.45
N VAL A 132 0.96 -4.33 5.52
CA VAL A 132 1.81 -4.40 4.33
C VAL A 132 1.06 -3.73 3.17
N LEU A 133 1.68 -2.74 2.54
CA LEU A 133 1.09 -1.92 1.49
C LEU A 133 1.82 -2.16 0.17
N LEU A 134 1.07 -2.48 -0.90
CA LEU A 134 1.61 -2.94 -2.18
C LEU A 134 1.01 -2.16 -3.38
N ASP A 135 1.82 -1.90 -4.40
CA ASP A 135 1.37 -1.61 -5.77
C ASP A 135 1.39 -2.88 -6.64
N VAL A 136 0.39 -3.10 -7.48
CA VAL A 136 0.42 -4.18 -8.47
C VAL A 136 0.36 -3.54 -9.85
N VAL A 137 1.51 -3.45 -10.53
CA VAL A 137 1.62 -2.81 -11.84
C VAL A 137 1.42 -3.85 -12.95
N LEU A 138 0.52 -3.55 -13.89
CA LEU A 138 0.20 -4.37 -15.04
C LEU A 138 0.83 -3.79 -16.32
N GLY A 139 0.51 -4.37 -17.46
CA GLY A 139 0.96 -3.93 -18.78
C GLY A 139 2.15 -4.69 -19.30
N TYR A 140 2.59 -4.32 -20.50
CA TYR A 140 3.72 -4.95 -21.17
C TYR A 140 5.02 -4.75 -20.38
N GLY A 141 5.82 -5.81 -20.28
CA GLY A 141 7.06 -5.79 -19.50
C GLY A 141 6.87 -5.90 -17.98
N SER A 142 5.64 -6.10 -17.51
CA SER A 142 5.35 -6.50 -16.12
C SER A 142 5.18 -8.03 -16.04
N ASN A 143 5.13 -8.56 -14.82
CA ASN A 143 4.83 -9.97 -14.57
C ASN A 143 3.54 -10.41 -15.29
N GLU A 144 3.53 -11.65 -15.81
CA GLU A 144 2.41 -12.18 -16.61
C GLU A 144 1.15 -12.45 -15.79
N ASP A 145 1.29 -12.80 -14.51
CA ASP A 145 0.17 -13.04 -13.60
C ASP A 145 0.50 -12.64 -12.15
N PRO A 146 0.53 -11.33 -11.84
CA PRO A 146 0.94 -10.81 -10.54
C PRO A 146 0.19 -11.42 -9.35
N ALA A 147 -1.13 -11.59 -9.48
CA ALA A 147 -1.98 -12.11 -8.42
C ALA A 147 -1.66 -13.57 -8.12
N ARG A 148 -1.46 -14.39 -9.16
CA ARG A 148 -1.08 -15.79 -9.01
C ARG A 148 0.26 -15.94 -8.29
N GLU A 149 1.23 -15.08 -8.61
CA GLU A 149 2.55 -15.07 -7.97
C GLU A 149 2.50 -14.61 -6.50
N LEU A 150 1.74 -13.54 -6.19
CA LEU A 150 1.71 -12.97 -4.85
C LEU A 150 0.80 -13.73 -3.87
N ARG A 151 -0.29 -14.32 -4.35
CA ARG A 151 -1.33 -14.95 -3.50
C ARG A 151 -0.77 -15.95 -2.49
N PRO A 152 0.07 -16.94 -2.86
CA PRO A 152 0.59 -17.92 -1.90
C PRO A 152 1.39 -17.25 -0.78
N THR A 153 2.19 -16.24 -1.13
CA THR A 153 3.00 -15.49 -0.17
C THR A 153 2.15 -14.64 0.76
N ILE A 154 1.13 -13.95 0.24
CA ILE A 154 0.20 -13.15 1.05
C ILE A 154 -0.54 -14.03 2.05
N VAL A 155 -1.09 -15.17 1.60
CA VAL A 155 -1.75 -16.13 2.49
C VAL A 155 -0.79 -16.63 3.57
N SER A 156 0.46 -16.92 3.21
CA SER A 156 1.48 -17.37 4.15
C SER A 156 1.86 -16.28 5.17
N ALA A 157 2.00 -15.03 4.72
CA ALA A 157 2.26 -13.88 5.57
C ALA A 157 1.14 -13.65 6.60
N LYS A 158 -0.12 -13.70 6.17
CA LYS A 158 -1.28 -13.58 7.08
C LYS A 158 -1.33 -14.74 8.09
N LYS A 159 -1.06 -15.98 7.66
CA LYS A 159 -0.97 -17.14 8.56
C LYS A 159 0.16 -17.01 9.58
N LEU A 160 1.32 -16.52 9.16
CA LEU A 160 2.48 -16.32 10.02
C LEU A 160 2.20 -15.28 11.12
N ALA A 161 1.53 -14.19 10.77
CA ALA A 161 1.05 -13.22 11.75
C ALA A 161 0.01 -13.83 12.70
N GLY A 162 -0.96 -14.58 12.15
CA GLY A 162 -1.99 -15.27 12.92
C GLY A 162 -1.45 -16.26 13.94
N ALA A 163 -0.45 -17.06 13.56
CA ALA A 163 0.23 -18.00 14.46
C ALA A 163 0.91 -17.30 15.65
N GLY A 164 1.26 -16.02 15.51
CA GLY A 164 1.77 -15.17 16.57
C GLY A 164 0.70 -14.38 17.34
N GLY A 165 -0.59 -14.71 17.17
CA GLY A 165 -1.70 -13.99 17.82
C GLY A 165 -1.90 -12.56 17.30
N ARG A 166 -1.52 -12.28 16.05
CA ARG A 166 -1.60 -10.98 15.39
C ARG A 166 -2.50 -11.04 14.16
N TYR A 167 -2.98 -9.88 13.71
CA TYR A 167 -3.68 -9.74 12.43
C TYR A 167 -2.87 -8.90 11.46
N LEU A 168 -2.51 -9.43 10.29
CA LEU A 168 -1.80 -8.66 9.26
C LEU A 168 -2.80 -8.19 8.19
N SER A 169 -2.98 -6.88 8.07
CA SER A 169 -3.70 -6.31 6.94
C SER A 169 -2.76 -6.18 5.75
N VAL A 170 -3.23 -6.60 4.57
CA VAL A 170 -2.51 -6.40 3.31
C VAL A 170 -3.39 -5.53 2.43
N VAL A 171 -2.89 -4.35 2.09
CA VAL A 171 -3.60 -3.34 1.30
C VAL A 171 -2.86 -3.16 -0.02
N ALA A 172 -3.59 -3.06 -1.12
CA ALA A 172 -2.98 -2.82 -2.41
C ALA A 172 -3.82 -1.95 -3.34
N SER A 173 -3.18 -1.36 -4.34
CA SER A 173 -3.83 -0.82 -5.53
C SER A 173 -3.26 -1.46 -6.77
N ILE A 174 -4.11 -1.70 -7.78
CA ILE A 174 -3.69 -2.22 -9.08
C ILE A 174 -3.54 -1.04 -10.05
N ILE A 175 -2.38 -0.91 -10.65
CA ILE A 175 -2.03 0.14 -11.61
C ILE A 175 -2.00 -0.52 -12.99
N GLY A 176 -2.98 -0.17 -13.82
CA GLY A 176 -3.15 -0.74 -15.14
C GLY A 176 -4.51 -0.39 -15.72
N THR A 177 -4.81 -0.96 -16.88
CA THR A 177 -6.03 -0.76 -17.64
C THR A 177 -6.72 -2.09 -17.92
N ARG A 178 -7.91 -2.03 -18.53
CA ARG A 178 -8.62 -3.23 -19.00
C ARG A 178 -8.00 -3.85 -20.25
N GLU A 179 -7.13 -3.11 -20.92
CA GLU A 179 -6.47 -3.53 -22.17
C GLU A 179 -5.13 -4.22 -21.89
N ASP A 180 -4.65 -4.17 -20.64
CA ASP A 180 -3.42 -4.86 -20.24
C ASP A 180 -3.58 -6.39 -20.30
N PRO A 181 -2.53 -7.13 -20.72
CA PRO A 181 -2.62 -8.56 -20.98
C PRO A 181 -2.97 -9.41 -19.74
N GLN A 182 -2.74 -8.89 -18.53
CA GLN A 182 -2.98 -9.59 -17.27
C GLN A 182 -4.45 -9.67 -16.84
N ASP A 183 -5.35 -8.90 -17.48
CA ASP A 183 -6.75 -8.69 -17.08
C ASP A 183 -6.90 -8.15 -15.65
N ILE A 184 -7.08 -6.83 -15.51
CA ILE A 184 -7.22 -6.16 -14.22
C ILE A 184 -8.35 -6.74 -13.34
N HIS A 185 -9.44 -7.24 -13.92
CA HIS A 185 -10.56 -7.79 -13.15
C HIS A 185 -10.21 -9.18 -12.60
N LYS A 186 -9.53 -10.01 -13.40
CA LYS A 186 -8.98 -11.29 -12.94
C LYS A 186 -8.01 -11.07 -11.78
N GLN A 187 -7.03 -10.17 -11.96
CA GLN A 187 -6.04 -9.83 -10.95
C GLN A 187 -6.69 -9.35 -9.64
N ALA A 188 -7.68 -8.46 -9.74
CA ALA A 188 -8.42 -7.95 -8.59
C ALA A 188 -9.16 -9.06 -7.83
N LYS A 189 -9.87 -9.93 -8.56
CA LYS A 189 -10.61 -11.04 -7.94
C LYS A 189 -9.68 -12.00 -7.20
N GLU A 190 -8.55 -12.34 -7.80
CA GLU A 190 -7.59 -13.26 -7.18
C GLU A 190 -6.93 -12.66 -5.93
N LEU A 191 -6.48 -11.41 -5.97
CA LEU A 191 -5.92 -10.73 -4.81
C LEU A 191 -6.95 -10.57 -3.69
N ALA A 192 -8.20 -10.18 -4.02
CA ALA A 192 -9.26 -10.09 -3.03
C ALA A 192 -9.56 -11.45 -2.38
N SER A 193 -9.53 -12.54 -3.14
CA SER A 193 -9.71 -13.90 -2.61
C SER A 193 -8.58 -14.33 -1.65
N ALA A 194 -7.40 -13.72 -1.78
CA ALA A 194 -6.27 -13.90 -0.86
C ALA A 194 -6.43 -13.07 0.44
N GLY A 195 -7.51 -12.28 0.55
CA GLY A 195 -7.76 -11.38 1.67
C GLY A 195 -6.94 -10.09 1.61
N VAL A 196 -6.61 -9.62 0.40
CA VAL A 196 -6.05 -8.28 0.15
C VAL A 196 -7.19 -7.27 0.10
N VAL A 197 -7.03 -6.13 0.79
CA VAL A 197 -7.92 -4.98 0.64
C VAL A 197 -7.46 -4.17 -0.56
N LEU A 198 -8.26 -4.20 -1.63
CA LEU A 198 -7.98 -3.43 -2.85
C LEU A 198 -8.61 -2.06 -2.76
N MET A 199 -7.77 -1.03 -2.88
CA MET A 199 -8.21 0.36 -2.99
C MET A 199 -8.10 0.85 -4.45
N PRO A 200 -8.99 1.75 -4.90
CA PRO A 200 -9.04 2.14 -6.33
C PRO A 200 -7.81 2.91 -6.85
N SER A 201 -6.93 3.36 -5.96
CA SER A 201 -5.73 4.10 -6.30
C SER A 201 -4.66 3.93 -5.22
N ASN A 202 -3.42 4.25 -5.57
CA ASN A 202 -2.30 4.22 -4.63
C ASN A 202 -2.48 5.21 -3.47
N ALA A 203 -2.92 6.44 -3.75
CA ALA A 203 -3.23 7.41 -2.69
C ALA A 203 -4.34 6.94 -1.75
N GLN A 204 -5.41 6.30 -2.27
CA GLN A 204 -6.46 5.71 -1.42
C GLN A 204 -5.93 4.50 -0.63
N ALA A 205 -5.06 3.67 -1.22
CA ALA A 205 -4.40 2.56 -0.52
C ALA A 205 -3.55 3.05 0.65
N ALA A 206 -2.75 4.10 0.45
CA ALA A 206 -1.95 4.73 1.50
C ALA A 206 -2.83 5.33 2.62
N ARG A 207 -3.89 6.09 2.29
CA ARG A 207 -4.82 6.63 3.29
C ARG A 207 -5.51 5.52 4.09
N PHE A 208 -5.93 4.45 3.42
CA PHE A 208 -6.57 3.31 4.07
C PHE A 208 -5.58 2.59 5.00
N ALA A 209 -4.34 2.39 4.58
CA ALA A 209 -3.29 1.84 5.42
C ALA A 209 -3.07 2.69 6.69
N ALA A 210 -3.08 4.02 6.58
CA ALA A 210 -3.01 4.92 7.73
C ALA A 210 -4.23 4.78 8.67
N LEU A 211 -5.45 4.62 8.13
CA LEU A 211 -6.64 4.34 8.95
C LEU A 211 -6.49 3.03 9.73
N VAL A 212 -6.06 1.96 9.07
CA VAL A 212 -5.89 0.64 9.71
C VAL A 212 -4.79 0.68 10.77
N ALA A 213 -3.60 1.18 10.44
CA ALA A 213 -2.45 1.22 11.35
C ALA A 213 -2.71 2.10 12.59
N SER A 214 -3.46 3.19 12.42
CA SER A 214 -3.88 4.06 13.53
C SER A 214 -5.17 3.62 14.23
N LYS A 215 -5.76 2.50 13.82
CA LYS A 215 -7.04 1.98 14.35
C LYS A 215 -8.15 3.03 14.31
N GLY A 216 -8.24 3.74 13.18
CA GLY A 216 -9.22 4.78 12.89
C GLY A 216 -8.90 6.17 13.44
N ALA A 217 -7.84 6.35 14.24
CA ALA A 217 -7.54 7.63 14.90
C ALA A 217 -7.31 8.79 13.93
N VAL A 218 -6.75 8.52 12.74
CA VAL A 218 -6.54 9.54 11.69
C VAL A 218 -7.79 9.89 10.89
N GLY A 219 -8.93 9.24 11.14
CA GLY A 219 -10.19 9.50 10.41
C GLY A 219 -10.60 10.97 10.45
N ARG A 220 -10.42 11.64 11.59
CA ARG A 220 -10.69 13.09 11.71
C ARG A 220 -9.84 13.94 10.76
N LYS A 221 -8.59 13.58 10.50
CA LYS A 221 -7.73 14.30 9.54
C LYS A 221 -8.19 14.11 8.10
N LEU A 222 -8.79 12.96 7.78
CA LEU A 222 -9.22 12.60 6.43
C LEU A 222 -10.62 13.15 6.11
N PHE A 223 -11.54 13.08 7.06
CA PHE A 223 -12.95 13.42 6.84
C PHE A 223 -13.39 14.74 7.50
N GLY A 224 -12.58 15.30 8.41
CA GLY A 224 -12.98 16.41 9.29
C GLY A 224 -12.96 17.82 8.69
N ASN A 225 -12.45 18.02 7.47
CA ASN A 225 -12.39 19.34 6.84
C ASN A 225 -13.66 19.65 6.01
N GLY A 226 -14.81 19.66 6.69
CA GLY A 226 -16.12 19.90 6.06
C GLY A 226 -17.19 20.45 7.01
N ARG A 227 -16.81 21.15 8.08
CA ARG A 227 -17.72 21.98 8.88
C ARG A 227 -17.16 23.38 9.00
#